data_AF-A0A952I6R9-F1
#
_entry.id   AF-A0A952I6R9-F1
#
_cell.length_a   1.000
_cell.length_b   1.000
_cell.length_c   1.000
_cell.angle_alpha   90.00
_cell.angle_beta   90.00
_cell.angle_gamma   90.00
#
_symmetry.space_group_name_H-M   'P 1'
#
loop_
_entity.id
_entity.type
_entity.pdbx_description
1 polymer ?
#
loop_
_entity_poly.entity_id
_entity_poly.type
_entity_poly.pdbx_seq_one_letter_code
_entity_poly.pdbx_strand_id
1 'polypeptide(L)'
;MQTTTLLLEGIFNNTFNLLIIALAGLNTYFFFKAHNEIQQLKNELLVGEDSLLEKLIQKRVGYKEDVENRIGMNFSKWENKYQSSTSWYYLFSNTISIFPLMGIAGTILGIIPALIDFSTVKPAFSLALTSTLLGVFFSIIFKLLEGKVSANYALVSERISTLTKDVARYLIEKERPPTA
;
A
#
# COMPACT_ATOMS: atom_id res chain seq x y z
N MET A 1 22.66 23.26 17.48
CA MET A 1 21.66 24.15 16.85
C MET A 1 22.09 24.65 15.47
N GLN A 2 23.34 25.06 15.24
CA GLN A 2 23.82 25.55 13.93
C GLN A 2 23.87 24.48 12.82
N THR A 3 24.19 23.22 13.16
CA THR A 3 24.24 22.11 12.18
C THR A 3 22.86 21.65 11.71
N THR A 4 21.86 21.67 12.60
CA THR A 4 20.47 21.31 12.25
C THR A 4 19.82 22.34 11.34
N THR A 5 20.12 23.63 11.52
CA THR A 5 19.58 24.70 10.67
C THR A 5 20.20 24.66 9.26
N LEU A 6 21.51 24.39 9.14
CA LEU A 6 22.17 24.25 7.84
C LEU A 6 21.66 23.03 7.05
N LEU A 7 21.38 21.91 7.72
CA LEU A 7 20.79 20.73 7.08
C LEU A 7 19.36 21.02 6.59
N LEU A 8 18.55 21.70 7.40
CA LEU A 8 17.19 22.09 7.02
C LEU A 8 17.20 23.04 5.82
N GLU A 9 18.07 24.06 5.81
CA GLU A 9 18.21 24.96 4.67
C GLU A 9 18.63 24.22 3.39
N GLY A 10 19.58 23.29 3.48
CA GLY A 10 19.99 22.46 2.32
C GLY A 10 18.88 21.54 1.80
N ILE A 11 17.98 21.07 2.68
CA ILE A 11 16.83 20.24 2.31
C ILE A 11 15.76 21.06 1.59
N PHE A 12 15.43 22.25 2.10
CA PHE A 12 14.32 23.05 1.57
C PHE A 12 14.70 23.98 0.41
N ASN A 13 15.98 24.32 0.26
CA ASN A 13 16.43 25.20 -0.84
C ASN A 13 16.62 24.48 -2.17
N ASN A 14 16.45 23.16 -2.24
CA ASN A 14 16.62 22.40 -3.47
C ASN A 14 15.31 21.81 -4.00
N THR A 15 14.92 22.19 -5.21
CA THR A 15 13.70 21.73 -5.89
C THR A 15 13.61 20.21 -5.97
N PHE A 16 14.74 19.51 -6.15
CA PHE A 16 14.74 18.04 -6.22
C PHE A 16 14.44 17.40 -4.86
N ASN A 17 15.00 17.94 -3.77
CA ASN A 17 14.68 17.49 -2.42
C ASN A 17 13.21 17.74 -2.07
N LEU A 18 12.64 18.87 -2.53
CA LEU A 18 11.21 19.14 -2.40
C LEU A 18 10.34 18.11 -3.14
N LEU A 19 10.78 17.60 -4.30
CA LEU A 19 10.09 16.50 -5.00
C LEU A 19 10.09 15.21 -4.17
N ILE A 20 11.21 14.87 -3.53
CA ILE A 20 11.30 13.70 -2.64
C ILE A 20 10.34 13.86 -1.46
N ILE A 21 10.28 15.06 -0.86
CA ILE A 21 9.38 15.36 0.26
C ILE A 21 7.91 15.31 -0.20
N ALA A 22 7.58 15.85 -1.36
CA ALA A 22 6.24 15.79 -1.92
C ALA A 22 5.80 14.34 -2.16
N LEU A 23 6.70 13.51 -2.71
CA LEU A 23 6.46 12.08 -2.88
C LEU A 23 6.28 11.37 -1.53
N ALA A 24 7.03 11.76 -0.50
CA ALA A 24 6.84 11.25 0.87
C ALA A 24 5.46 11.62 1.44
N GLY A 25 5.00 12.85 1.20
CA GLY A 25 3.64 13.28 1.57
C GLY A 25 2.56 12.44 0.85
N LEU A 26 2.72 12.23 -0.45
CA LEU A 26 1.81 11.40 -1.25
C LEU A 26 1.79 9.94 -0.76
N ASN A 27 2.97 9.36 -0.49
CA ASN A 27 3.07 7.99 -0.01
C ASN A 27 2.50 7.82 1.40
N THR A 28 2.61 8.85 2.24
CA THR A 28 1.97 8.91 3.56
C THR A 28 0.45 8.88 3.43
N TYR A 29 -0.11 9.60 2.46
CA TYR A 29 -1.54 9.52 2.15
C TYR A 29 -1.94 8.11 1.70
N PHE A 30 -1.17 7.46 0.82
CA PHE A 30 -1.41 6.07 0.42
C PHE A 30 -1.37 5.10 1.61
N PHE A 31 -0.40 5.27 2.51
CA PHE A 31 -0.30 4.49 3.74
C PHE A 31 -1.58 4.62 4.58
N PHE A 32 -2.03 5.83 4.89
CA PHE A 32 -3.22 6.02 5.71
C PHE A 32 -4.47 5.42 5.06
N LYS A 33 -4.61 5.57 3.73
CA LYS A 33 -5.73 5.01 3.01
C LYS A 33 -5.72 3.48 3.02
N ALA A 34 -4.59 2.87 2.69
CA ALA A 34 -4.42 1.42 2.73
C ALA A 34 -4.64 0.87 4.15
N HIS A 35 -4.04 1.50 5.15
CA HIS A 35 -4.15 1.08 6.54
C HIS A 35 -5.61 1.11 7.03
N ASN A 36 -6.33 2.22 6.78
CA ASN A 36 -7.70 2.38 7.25
C ASN A 36 -8.64 1.38 6.57
N GLU A 37 -8.54 1.20 5.25
CA GLU A 37 -9.44 0.27 4.55
C GLU A 37 -9.15 -1.20 4.91
N ILE A 38 -7.87 -1.60 5.03
CA ILE A 38 -7.49 -2.95 5.45
C ILE A 38 -7.94 -3.24 6.90
N GLN A 39 -7.83 -2.27 7.81
CA GLN A 39 -8.32 -2.44 9.18
C GLN A 39 -9.84 -2.60 9.22
N GLN A 40 -10.57 -1.83 8.40
CA GLN A 40 -12.02 -2.01 8.29
C GLN A 40 -12.39 -3.39 7.75
N LEU A 41 -11.73 -3.83 6.68
CA LEU A 41 -11.94 -5.17 6.11
C LEU A 41 -11.61 -6.27 7.11
N LYS A 42 -10.50 -6.12 7.85
CA LYS A 42 -10.11 -7.04 8.92
C LYS A 42 -11.18 -7.11 10.00
N ASN A 43 -11.69 -5.98 10.48
CA ASN A 43 -12.72 -5.96 11.53
C ASN A 43 -14.04 -6.57 11.04
N GLU A 44 -14.45 -6.26 9.81
CA GLU A 44 -15.62 -6.87 9.16
C GLU A 44 -15.47 -8.40 8.99
N LEU A 45 -14.24 -8.89 8.79
CA LEU A 45 -13.95 -10.31 8.59
C LEU A 45 -13.72 -11.10 9.90
N LEU A 46 -13.25 -10.44 10.97
CA LEU A 46 -12.84 -11.08 12.23
C LEU A 46 -13.85 -10.91 13.39
N VAL A 47 -14.69 -9.87 13.39
CA VAL A 47 -15.57 -9.51 14.53
C VAL A 47 -17.06 -9.81 14.27
N GLY A 48 -17.45 -10.12 13.04
CA GLY A 48 -18.85 -10.42 12.72
C GLY A 48 -19.27 -11.83 13.14
N GLU A 49 -20.02 -11.95 14.24
CA GLU A 49 -20.73 -13.17 14.68
C GLU A 49 -21.96 -13.50 13.80
N ASP A 50 -22.31 -12.63 12.83
CA ASP A 50 -23.21 -12.90 11.68
C ASP A 50 -22.43 -12.65 10.39
N SER A 51 -21.43 -13.50 10.17
CA SER A 51 -20.27 -13.13 9.38
C SER A 51 -20.64 -12.77 7.93
N LEU A 52 -20.05 -11.71 7.39
CA LEU A 52 -20.06 -11.46 5.94
C LEU A 52 -19.60 -12.71 5.17
N LEU A 53 -18.77 -13.56 5.79
CA LEU A 53 -18.43 -14.95 5.43
C LEU A 53 -19.65 -15.85 5.16
N GLU A 54 -20.64 -15.84 6.03
CA GLU A 54 -21.86 -16.64 5.89
C GLU A 54 -22.71 -16.11 4.74
N LYS A 55 -22.67 -14.80 4.50
CA LYS A 55 -23.26 -14.15 3.32
C LYS A 55 -22.48 -14.46 2.02
N LEU A 56 -21.16 -14.64 2.08
CA LEU A 56 -20.30 -15.11 0.96
C LEU A 56 -20.66 -16.54 0.54
N ILE A 57 -20.87 -17.40 1.53
CA ILE A 57 -21.31 -18.79 1.34
C ILE A 57 -22.73 -18.77 0.77
N GLN A 58 -23.67 -18.03 1.38
CA GLN A 58 -25.08 -17.98 0.96
C GLN A 58 -25.28 -17.47 -0.48
N LYS A 59 -24.52 -16.45 -0.93
CA LYS A 59 -24.60 -15.95 -2.32
C LYS A 59 -24.17 -17.00 -3.36
N ARG A 60 -23.12 -17.77 -3.07
CA ARG A 60 -22.63 -18.80 -4.00
C ARG A 60 -23.47 -20.09 -3.95
N VAL A 61 -24.09 -20.39 -2.81
CA VAL A 61 -24.88 -21.61 -2.55
C VAL A 61 -26.33 -21.55 -3.06
N GLY A 62 -26.85 -20.34 -3.32
CA GLY A 62 -28.15 -20.09 -3.94
C GLY A 62 -29.34 -20.24 -2.97
N TYR A 63 -29.96 -19.12 -2.60
CA TYR A 63 -31.27 -19.08 -1.93
C TYR A 63 -32.08 -17.84 -2.38
N LYS A 64 -33.41 -17.96 -2.28
CA LYS A 64 -34.52 -17.10 -2.76
C LYS A 64 -34.20 -15.64 -3.17
N GLU A 65 -34.81 -15.25 -4.29
CA GLU A 65 -34.73 -14.00 -5.08
C GLU A 65 -34.69 -12.65 -4.31
N ASP A 66 -35.32 -12.54 -3.13
CA ASP A 66 -35.30 -11.30 -2.30
C ASP A 66 -34.00 -11.17 -1.45
N VAL A 67 -33.40 -12.30 -1.07
CA VAL A 67 -32.15 -12.35 -0.31
C VAL A 67 -30.94 -12.16 -1.24
N GLU A 68 -31.01 -12.71 -2.46
CA GLU A 68 -29.99 -12.59 -3.49
C GLU A 68 -29.71 -11.13 -3.90
N ASN A 69 -30.76 -10.31 -4.03
CA ASN A 69 -30.62 -8.89 -4.37
C ASN A 69 -29.96 -8.06 -3.26
N ARG A 70 -30.30 -8.32 -1.98
CA ARG A 70 -29.72 -7.62 -0.82
C ARG A 70 -28.30 -8.07 -0.50
N ILE A 71 -28.00 -9.37 -0.69
CA ILE A 71 -26.65 -9.93 -0.50
C ILE A 71 -25.75 -9.55 -1.69
N GLY A 72 -26.27 -9.57 -2.91
CA GLY A 72 -25.54 -9.23 -4.13
C GLY A 72 -24.94 -7.82 -4.11
N MET A 73 -25.74 -6.83 -3.70
CA MET A 73 -25.30 -5.43 -3.55
C MET A 73 -24.24 -5.26 -2.46
N ASN A 74 -24.44 -5.87 -1.29
CA ASN A 74 -23.49 -5.78 -0.17
C ASN A 74 -22.17 -6.50 -0.49
N PHE A 75 -22.22 -7.61 -1.21
CA PHE A 75 -21.04 -8.33 -1.65
C PHE A 75 -20.23 -7.55 -2.68
N SER A 76 -20.87 -7.03 -3.74
CA SER A 76 -20.15 -6.24 -4.75
C SER A 76 -19.50 -5.01 -4.11
N LYS A 77 -20.20 -4.36 -3.18
CA LYS A 77 -19.64 -3.25 -2.41
C LYS A 77 -18.40 -3.67 -1.59
N TRP A 78 -18.46 -4.83 -0.94
CA TRP A 78 -17.35 -5.37 -0.16
C TRP A 78 -16.17 -5.82 -1.03
N GLU A 79 -16.44 -6.49 -2.14
CA GLU A 79 -15.42 -6.91 -3.11
C GLU A 79 -14.72 -5.69 -3.73
N ASN A 80 -15.48 -4.68 -4.12
CA ASN A 80 -14.94 -3.40 -4.59
C ASN A 80 -14.07 -2.74 -3.51
N LYS A 81 -14.47 -2.83 -2.23
CA LYS A 81 -13.67 -2.34 -1.10
C LYS A 81 -12.36 -3.13 -0.99
N TYR A 82 -12.40 -4.46 -1.02
CA TYR A 82 -11.20 -5.31 -1.00
C TYR A 82 -10.25 -5.02 -2.18
N GLN A 83 -10.77 -4.90 -3.41
CA GLN A 83 -9.97 -4.56 -4.58
C GLN A 83 -9.36 -3.16 -4.46
N SER A 84 -10.14 -2.17 -4.00
CA SER A 84 -9.64 -0.81 -3.71
C SER A 84 -8.51 -0.86 -2.69
N SER A 85 -8.71 -1.52 -1.56
CA SER A 85 -7.71 -1.62 -0.49
C SER A 85 -6.43 -2.30 -0.94
N THR A 86 -6.57 -3.35 -1.76
CA THR A 86 -5.46 -4.06 -2.40
C THR A 86 -4.67 -3.11 -3.31
N SER A 87 -5.36 -2.33 -4.14
CA SER A 87 -4.74 -1.33 -5.01
C SER A 87 -3.99 -0.27 -4.20
N TRP A 88 -4.60 0.30 -3.15
CA TRP A 88 -3.94 1.27 -2.27
C TRP A 88 -2.71 0.70 -1.58
N TYR A 89 -2.77 -0.56 -1.12
CA TYR A 89 -1.62 -1.24 -0.52
C TYR A 89 -0.47 -1.39 -1.53
N TYR A 90 -0.74 -1.86 -2.75
CA TYR A 90 0.30 -2.00 -3.77
C TYR A 90 0.84 -0.64 -4.24
N LEU A 91 0.02 0.40 -4.35
CA LEU A 91 0.47 1.75 -4.65
C LEU A 91 1.43 2.27 -3.58
N PHE A 92 1.07 2.10 -2.30
CA PHE A 92 1.93 2.43 -1.18
C PHE A 92 3.25 1.65 -1.23
N SER A 93 3.17 0.31 -1.29
CA SER A 93 4.33 -0.60 -1.28
C SER A 93 5.30 -0.31 -2.44
N ASN A 94 4.78 -0.19 -3.66
CA ASN A 94 5.62 0.03 -4.84
C ASN A 94 6.28 1.41 -4.83
N THR A 95 5.63 2.43 -4.27
CA THR A 95 6.20 3.78 -4.16
C THR A 95 7.41 3.82 -3.23
N ILE A 96 7.51 2.92 -2.24
CA ILE A 96 8.67 2.82 -1.32
C ILE A 96 9.97 2.57 -2.10
N SER A 97 9.90 1.76 -3.15
CA SER A 97 11.04 1.41 -4.01
C SER A 97 11.53 2.58 -4.87
N ILE A 98 10.73 3.63 -5.03
CA ILE A 98 11.10 4.82 -5.81
C ILE A 98 12.04 5.74 -5.02
N PHE A 99 11.95 5.77 -3.68
CA PHE A 99 12.76 6.69 -2.87
C PHE A 99 14.29 6.45 -3.00
N PRO A 100 14.82 5.21 -2.96
CA PRO A 100 16.24 4.98 -3.21
C PRO A 100 16.65 5.39 -4.63
N LEU A 101 15.79 5.17 -5.63
CA LEU A 101 16.04 5.58 -7.01
C LEU A 101 16.11 7.10 -7.15
N MET A 102 15.23 7.83 -6.45
CA MET A 102 15.29 9.28 -6.36
C MET A 102 16.57 9.76 -5.69
N GLY A 103 17.04 9.07 -4.63
CA GLY A 103 18.34 9.36 -4.01
C GLY A 103 19.50 9.26 -5.01
N ILE A 104 19.56 8.16 -5.77
CA ILE A 104 20.56 7.96 -6.83
C ILE A 104 20.43 9.05 -7.90
N ALA A 105 19.22 9.38 -8.35
CA ALA A 105 19.00 10.45 -9.33
C ALA A 105 19.51 11.81 -8.82
N GLY A 106 19.34 12.11 -7.54
CA GLY A 106 19.88 13.32 -6.92
C GLY A 106 21.41 13.37 -6.93
N THR A 107 22.09 12.23 -6.81
CA THR A 107 23.55 12.18 -7.00
C THR A 107 23.98 12.52 -8.42
N ILE A 108 23.27 12.00 -9.42
CA ILE A 108 23.56 12.26 -10.84
C ILE A 108 23.36 13.73 -11.14
N LEU A 109 22.24 14.31 -10.68
CA LEU A 109 21.93 15.73 -10.86
C LEU A 109 22.90 16.65 -10.11
N GLY A 110 23.44 16.21 -8.97
CA GLY A 110 24.46 16.94 -8.23
C GLY A 110 25.83 16.88 -8.90
N ILE A 111 26.29 15.69 -9.31
CA ILE A 111 27.68 15.50 -9.75
C ILE A 111 27.93 16.04 -11.16
N ILE A 112 26.98 15.92 -12.09
CA ILE A 112 27.18 16.37 -13.49
C ILE A 112 27.61 17.85 -13.59
N PRO A 113 26.94 18.81 -12.92
CA PRO A 113 27.37 20.21 -12.93
C PRO A 113 28.78 20.44 -12.36
N ALA A 114 29.15 19.70 -11.32
CA ALA A 114 30.46 19.81 -10.68
C ALA A 114 31.62 19.33 -11.58
N LEU A 115 31.35 18.48 -12.57
CA LEU A 115 32.33 18.07 -13.58
C LEU A 115 32.60 19.16 -14.62
N ILE A 116 31.67 20.11 -14.77
CA ILE A 116 31.74 21.18 -15.77
C ILE A 116 32.33 22.45 -15.15
N ASP A 117 31.95 22.78 -13.90
CA ASP A 117 32.42 23.96 -13.20
C ASP A 117 32.77 23.66 -11.74
N PHE A 118 34.07 23.77 -11.40
CA PHE A 118 34.59 23.57 -10.05
C PHE A 118 34.04 24.56 -9.02
N SER A 119 33.52 25.72 -9.44
CA SER A 119 32.88 26.69 -8.54
C SER A 119 31.57 26.14 -7.94
N THR A 120 30.92 25.20 -8.64
CA THR A 120 29.64 24.60 -8.25
C THR A 120 29.77 23.32 -7.43
N VAL A 121 30.99 22.88 -7.13
CA VAL A 121 31.28 21.62 -6.44
C VAL A 121 30.59 21.55 -5.08
N LYS A 122 30.71 22.57 -4.22
CA LYS A 122 30.08 22.55 -2.89
C LYS A 122 28.55 22.38 -2.94
N PRO A 123 27.78 23.21 -3.67
CA PRO A 123 26.33 23.04 -3.76
C PRO A 123 25.92 21.72 -4.45
N ALA A 124 26.68 21.27 -5.45
CA ALA A 124 26.49 19.98 -6.11
C ALA A 124 26.60 18.78 -5.15
N PHE A 125 27.67 18.72 -4.36
CA PHE A 125 27.87 17.67 -3.37
C PHE A 125 26.81 17.72 -2.26
N SER A 126 26.41 18.93 -1.84
CA SER A 126 25.32 19.09 -0.88
C SER A 126 24.01 18.52 -1.41
N LEU A 127 23.66 18.79 -2.68
CA LEU A 127 22.47 18.21 -3.32
C LEU A 127 22.56 16.67 -3.36
N ALA A 128 23.67 16.12 -3.84
CA ALA A 128 23.86 14.68 -3.95
C ALA A 128 23.71 13.95 -2.61
N LEU A 129 24.31 14.51 -1.54
CA LEU A 129 24.26 13.92 -0.21
C LEU A 129 22.88 14.04 0.44
N THR A 130 22.27 15.23 0.37
CA THR A 130 20.95 15.48 1.00
C THR A 130 19.84 14.68 0.31
N SER A 131 19.82 14.61 -1.03
CA SER A 131 18.85 13.80 -1.78
C SER A 131 19.00 12.30 -1.50
N THR A 132 20.23 11.79 -1.44
CA THR A 132 20.50 10.38 -1.08
C THR A 132 20.03 10.08 0.34
N LEU A 133 20.36 10.97 1.29
CA LEU A 133 19.93 10.83 2.67
C LEU A 133 18.40 10.78 2.77
N LEU A 134 17.68 11.69 2.11
CA LEU A 134 16.22 11.72 2.11
C LEU A 134 15.62 10.46 1.46
N GLY A 135 16.15 10.06 0.31
CA GLY A 135 15.69 8.85 -0.39
C GLY A 135 15.82 7.59 0.46
N VAL A 136 16.97 7.39 1.09
CA VAL A 136 17.19 6.24 1.98
C VAL A 136 16.33 6.37 3.24
N PHE A 137 16.31 7.55 3.87
CA PHE A 137 15.57 7.80 5.10
C PHE A 137 14.06 7.50 4.95
N PHE A 138 13.41 8.05 3.91
CA PHE A 138 12.00 7.78 3.67
C PHE A 138 11.74 6.33 3.28
N SER A 139 12.63 5.71 2.49
CA SER A 139 12.49 4.29 2.14
C SER A 139 12.47 3.40 3.39
N ILE A 140 13.40 3.61 4.33
CA ILE A 140 13.48 2.86 5.58
C ILE A 140 12.19 3.06 6.40
N ILE A 141 11.77 4.31 6.61
CA ILE A 141 10.57 4.60 7.41
C ILE A 141 9.34 3.95 6.80
N PHE A 142 9.10 4.11 5.50
CA PHE A 142 7.93 3.53 4.86
C PHE A 142 8.00 2.00 4.81
N LYS A 143 9.19 1.39 4.68
CA LYS A 143 9.34 -0.07 4.74
C LYS A 143 8.94 -0.64 6.10
N LEU A 144 9.28 0.07 7.18
CA LEU A 144 8.83 -0.31 8.53
C LEU A 144 7.30 -0.21 8.66
N LEU A 145 6.70 0.85 8.13
CA LEU A 145 5.24 1.01 8.11
C LEU A 145 4.55 -0.05 7.25
N GLU A 146 5.16 -0.44 6.13
CA GLU A 146 4.70 -1.51 5.26
C GLU A 146 4.63 -2.84 5.99
N GLY A 147 5.61 -3.18 6.82
CA GLY A 147 5.57 -4.38 7.65
C GLY A 147 4.29 -4.50 8.50
N LYS A 148 3.77 -3.37 9.01
CA LYS A 148 2.52 -3.38 9.80
C LYS A 148 1.28 -3.56 8.92
N VAL A 149 1.25 -2.94 7.75
CA VAL A 149 0.08 -3.03 6.83
C VAL A 149 0.03 -4.39 6.16
N SER A 150 1.18 -4.91 5.72
CA SER A 150 1.32 -6.20 5.04
C SER A 150 0.85 -7.36 5.91
N ALA A 151 1.14 -7.33 7.22
CA ALA A 151 0.65 -8.34 8.16
C ALA A 151 -0.88 -8.41 8.20
N ASN A 152 -1.57 -7.26 8.23
CA ASN A 152 -3.03 -7.23 8.23
C ASN A 152 -3.62 -7.60 6.86
N TYR A 153 -2.98 -7.15 5.78
CA TYR A 153 -3.38 -7.51 4.42
C TYR A 153 -3.27 -9.02 4.18
N ALA A 154 -2.18 -9.66 4.62
CA ALA A 154 -1.98 -11.10 4.50
C ALA A 154 -3.07 -11.91 5.20
N LEU A 155 -3.43 -11.53 6.44
CA LEU A 155 -4.51 -12.19 7.19
C LEU A 155 -5.86 -12.11 6.45
N VAL A 156 -6.20 -10.93 5.92
CA VAL A 156 -7.44 -10.73 5.15
C VAL A 156 -7.40 -11.56 3.87
N SER A 157 -6.29 -11.49 3.12
CA SER A 157 -6.13 -12.18 1.84
C SER A 157 -6.17 -13.71 1.97
N GLU A 158 -5.48 -14.27 2.98
CA GLU A 158 -5.47 -15.70 3.25
C GLU A 158 -6.87 -16.21 3.59
N ARG A 159 -7.58 -15.51 4.48
CA ARG A 159 -8.93 -15.91 4.89
C ARG A 159 -9.91 -15.88 3.71
N ILE A 160 -9.81 -14.89 2.83
CA ILE A 160 -10.61 -14.85 1.58
C ILE A 160 -10.29 -16.02 0.64
N SER A 161 -9.01 -16.37 0.51
CA SER A 161 -8.57 -17.48 -0.33
C SER A 161 -9.14 -18.82 0.17
N THR A 162 -9.02 -19.09 1.47
CA THR A 162 -9.55 -20.31 2.10
C THR A 162 -11.06 -20.42 1.90
N LEU A 163 -11.80 -19.34 2.14
CA LEU A 163 -13.25 -19.32 1.93
C LEU A 163 -13.64 -19.58 0.50
N THR A 164 -12.91 -18.99 -0.45
CA THR A 164 -13.20 -19.19 -1.87
C THR A 164 -13.06 -20.65 -2.26
N LYS A 165 -12.08 -21.36 -1.68
CA LYS A 165 -11.87 -22.80 -1.88
C LYS A 165 -12.96 -23.64 -1.21
N ASP A 166 -13.33 -23.33 0.03
CA ASP A 166 -14.36 -24.09 0.76
C ASP A 166 -15.72 -24.00 0.08
N VAL A 167 -16.10 -22.81 -0.36
CA VAL A 167 -17.34 -22.61 -1.12
C VAL A 167 -17.29 -23.36 -2.46
N ALA A 168 -16.18 -23.29 -3.19
CA ALA A 168 -16.04 -24.03 -4.44
C ALA A 168 -16.20 -25.54 -4.23
N ARG A 169 -15.60 -26.09 -3.16
CA ARG A 169 -15.74 -27.50 -2.79
C ARG A 169 -17.21 -27.87 -2.50
N TYR A 170 -17.91 -27.05 -1.73
CA TYR A 170 -19.32 -27.29 -1.41
C TYR A 170 -20.21 -27.32 -2.67
N LEU A 171 -20.01 -26.39 -3.61
CA LEU A 171 -20.80 -26.37 -4.85
C LEU A 171 -20.57 -27.62 -5.70
N ILE A 172 -19.32 -28.06 -5.81
CA ILE A 172 -18.96 -29.29 -6.51
C ILE A 172 -19.62 -30.51 -5.85
N GLU A 173 -19.67 -30.55 -4.52
CA GLU A 173 -20.29 -31.66 -3.77
C GLU A 173 -21.82 -31.67 -3.89
N LYS A 174 -22.46 -30.49 -3.93
CA LYS A 174 -23.90 -30.33 -4.17
C LYS A 174 -24.31 -30.74 -5.58
N GLU A 175 -23.46 -30.49 -6.58
CA GLU A 175 -23.68 -30.91 -7.98
C GLU A 175 -23.41 -32.40 -8.22
N ARG A 176 -22.89 -33.12 -7.22
CA ARG A 176 -22.65 -34.56 -7.33
C ARG A 176 -24.00 -35.30 -7.22
N PRO A 177 -24.41 -36.09 -8.23
CA PRO A 177 -25.63 -36.88 -8.13
C PRO A 177 -25.50 -37.88 -6.98
N PRO A 178 -26.59 -38.20 -6.25
CA PRO A 178 -26.55 -39.22 -5.22
C PRO A 178 -26.07 -40.52 -5.86
N THR A 179 -24.96 -41.07 -5.36
CA THR A 179 -24.47 -42.38 -5.75
C THR A 179 -25.55 -43.41 -5.43
N ALA A 180 -26.16 -43.95 -6.50
CA ALA A 180 -27.06 -45.09 -6.45
C ALA A 180 -26.31 -46.37 -6.07
#